data_AF-A0A9E5PIY8-F1
#
_entry.id   AF-A0A9E5PIY8-F1
#
_cell.length_a   1.000
_cell.length_b   1.000
_cell.length_c   1.000
_cell.angle_alpha   90.00
_cell.angle_beta   90.00
_cell.angle_gamma   90.00
#
_symmetry.space_group_name_H-M   'P 1'
#
loop_
_entity.id
_entity.type
_entity.pdbx_description
1 polymer ?
#
loop_
_entity_poly.entity_id
_entity_poly.type
_entity_poly.pdbx_seq_one_letter_code
_entity_poly.pdbx_strand_id
1 'polypeptide(L)' 'ARILLVLPGDFGVFGLGDVGRVFSDGESSDRWHWAAGGGIWISFLSAVNTLSLAIAKSEERLGVYAQAGFAF' A
#
# COMPACT_ATOMS: atom_id res chain seq x y z
N ALA A 1 24.19 -15.10 21.99
CA ALA A 1 24.60 -13.68 22.11
C ALA A 1 23.48 -12.80 21.59
N ARG A 2 23.24 -11.63 22.20
CA ARG A 2 22.31 -10.62 21.67
C ARG A 2 23.13 -9.55 20.97
N ILE A 3 22.77 -9.21 19.74
CA ILE A 3 23.40 -8.14 18.96
C ILE A 3 22.35 -7.03 18.79
N LEU A 4 22.74 -5.80 19.12
CA LEU A 4 21.94 -4.62 18.82
C LEU A 4 22.52 -3.99 17.55
N LEU A 5 21.74 -3.98 16.48
CA LEU A 5 22.10 -3.34 15.22
C LEU A 5 21.32 -2.03 15.09
N VAL A 6 22.03 -0.90 15.06
CA VAL A 6 21.46 0.42 14.81
C VAL A 6 21.85 0.83 13.40
N LEU A 7 20.86 0.98 12.52
CA LEU A 7 21.06 1.42 11.14
C LEU A 7 20.45 2.81 10.95
N PRO A 8 21.08 3.70 10.16
CA PRO A 8 20.42 4.90 9.68
C PRO A 8 19.16 4.51 8.90
N GLY A 9 18.05 5.16 9.19
CA GLY A 9 16.77 4.83 8.58
C GLY A 9 15.74 5.92 8.78
N ASP A 10 14.77 5.92 7.88
CA ASP A 10 13.61 6.81 7.92
C ASP A 10 12.36 5.98 8.21
N PHE A 11 11.35 6.61 8.80
CA PHE A 11 10.03 6.02 8.95
C PHE A 11 8.97 7.05 8.64
N GLY A 12 7.79 6.59 8.23
CA GLY A 12 6.70 7.50 7.94
C GLY A 12 5.36 6.82 7.78
N VAL A 13 4.37 7.64 7.45
CA VAL A 13 3.01 7.24 7.11
C VAL A 13 2.73 7.62 5.66
N PHE A 14 1.75 6.96 5.05
CA PHE A 14 1.27 7.30 3.71
C PHE A 14 -0.24 7.04 3.59
N GLY A 15 -0.87 7.73 2.64
CA GLY A 15 -2.26 7.50 2.24
C GLY A 15 -2.33 6.96 0.81
N LEU A 16 -3.41 6.25 0.50
CA LEU A 16 -3.73 5.77 -0.84
C LEU A 16 -5.22 5.99 -1.14
N GLY A 17 -5.52 6.19 -2.42
CA GLY A 17 -6.87 6.39 -2.93
C GLY A 17 -6.94 6.06 -4.41
N ASP A 18 -7.77 5.07 -4.74
CA ASP A 18 -7.91 4.53 -6.09
C ASP A 18 -9.37 4.64 -6.55
N VAL A 19 -9.57 4.86 -7.84
CA VAL A 19 -10.88 4.85 -8.49
C VAL A 19 -10.76 4.23 -9.89
N GLY A 20 -11.70 3.36 -10.24
CA GLY A 20 -11.64 2.65 -11.52
C GLY A 20 -12.96 2.02 -11.92
N ARG A 21 -13.01 1.54 -13.16
CA ARG A 21 -14.15 0.82 -13.72
C ARG A 21 -13.68 -0.48 -14.37
N VAL A 22 -14.51 -1.51 -14.28
CA VAL A 22 -14.34 -2.77 -14.99
C VAL A 22 -15.68 -3.16 -15.59
N PHE A 23 -15.66 -3.60 -16.84
CA PHE A 23 -16.85 -4.00 -17.61
C PHE A 23 -16.42 -4.90 -18.77
N SER A 24 -17.34 -5.72 -19.25
CA SER A 24 -17.12 -6.60 -20.41
C SER A 24 -17.35 -5.85 -21.73
N ASP A 25 -16.82 -6.38 -22.83
CA ASP A 25 -17.08 -5.81 -24.15
C ASP A 25 -18.59 -5.85 -24.49
N GLY A 26 -19.12 -4.72 -24.96
CA GLY A 26 -20.56 -4.51 -25.20
C GLY A 26 -21.42 -4.28 -23.94
N GLU A 27 -20.87 -4.32 -22.72
CA GLU A 27 -21.62 -4.04 -21.49
C GLU A 27 -21.81 -2.52 -21.29
N SER A 28 -23.07 -2.09 -21.12
CA SER A 28 -23.38 -0.75 -20.61
C SER A 28 -23.35 -0.77 -19.09
N SER A 29 -22.20 -0.45 -18.50
CA SER A 29 -22.04 -0.24 -17.06
C SER A 29 -21.98 1.26 -16.78
N ASP A 30 -22.46 1.69 -15.61
CA ASP A 30 -22.19 3.01 -15.00
C ASP A 30 -21.48 2.88 -13.64
N ARG A 31 -21.06 1.65 -13.28
CA ARG A 31 -20.47 1.37 -11.97
C ARG A 31 -19.04 1.87 -11.88
N TRP A 32 -18.74 2.60 -10.82
CA TRP A 32 -17.40 2.98 -10.39
C TRP A 32 -17.03 2.21 -9.13
N HIS A 33 -15.78 1.77 -9.05
CA HIS A 33 -15.20 1.13 -7.89
C HIS A 33 -14.16 2.08 -7.30
N TRP A 34 -14.08 2.13 -5.97
CA TRP A 34 -13.11 2.96 -5.27
C TRP A 34 -12.49 2.19 -4.11
N ALA A 35 -11.27 2.57 -3.76
CA ALA A 35 -10.62 2.12 -2.55
C ALA A 35 -9.88 3.29 -1.89
N ALA A 36 -9.82 3.29 -0.57
CA ALA A 36 -9.05 4.27 0.19
C ALA A 36 -8.37 3.61 1.39
N GLY A 37 -7.23 4.13 1.78
CA GLY A 37 -6.46 3.54 2.87
C GLY A 37 -5.18 4.30 3.16
N GLY A 38 -4.29 3.60 3.84
CA GLY A 38 -2.98 4.13 4.19
C GLY A 38 -2.17 3.12 4.94
N GLY A 39 -0.97 3.53 5.31
CA GLY A 39 0.00 2.63 5.89
C GLY A 39 1.17 3.34 6.55
N ILE A 40 2.08 2.50 7.03
CA ILE A 40 3.37 2.92 7.56
C ILE A 40 4.48 2.32 6.72
N TRP A 41 5.63 2.97 6.74
CA TRP A 41 6.83 2.46 6.11
C TRP A 41 8.06 2.72 6.96
N ILE A 42 9.07 1.90 6.75
CA ILE A 42 10.42 2.06 7.30
C ILE A 42 11.43 1.83 6.19
N SER A 43 12.47 2.65 6.12
CA SER A 43 13.65 2.42 5.28
C SER A 43 14.89 2.30 6.15
N PHE A 44 15.89 1.56 5.68
CA PHE A 44 17.16 1.41 6.38
C PHE A 44 18.32 1.34 5.39
N LEU A 45 19.44 1.99 5.71
CA LEU A 45 20.62 2.17 4.84
C LEU A 45 20.37 3.00 3.57
N SER A 46 19.26 2.78 2.88
CA SER A 46 18.80 3.52 1.70
C SER A 46 17.30 3.27 1.46
N ALA A 47 16.66 4.13 0.67
CA ALA A 47 15.25 3.98 0.29
C ALA A 47 14.93 2.68 -0.45
N VAL A 48 15.91 2.02 -1.06
CA VAL A 48 15.71 0.71 -1.73
C VAL A 48 15.36 -0.38 -0.71
N ASN A 49 15.83 -0.27 0.53
CA ASN A 49 15.46 -1.19 1.60
C ASN A 49 14.27 -0.64 2.39
N THR A 50 13.16 -0.39 1.69
CA THR A 50 11.91 0.03 2.33
C THR A 50 11.04 -1.19 2.59
N LEU A 51 10.40 -1.23 3.75
CA LEU A 51 9.29 -2.13 4.04
C LEU A 51 8.05 -1.28 4.31
N SER A 52 6.91 -1.69 3.76
CA SER A 52 5.63 -1.01 3.97
C SER A 52 4.55 -1.97 4.42
N LEU A 53 3.64 -1.46 5.25
CA LEU A 53 2.42 -2.13 5.68
C LEU A 53 1.25 -1.19 5.42
N ALA A 54 0.20 -1.67 4.76
CA ALA A 54 -0.98 -0.86 4.43
C ALA A 54 -2.28 -1.60 4.69
N ILE A 55 -3.32 -0.82 4.99
CA ILE A 55 -4.71 -1.28 5.04
C ILE A 55 -5.52 -0.39 4.10
N ALA A 56 -6.33 -1.02 3.23
CA ALA A 56 -7.21 -0.31 2.32
C ALA A 56 -8.63 -0.89 2.34
N LYS A 57 -9.64 -0.04 2.38
CA LYS A 57 -11.05 -0.40 2.32
C LYS A 57 -11.63 -0.01 0.96
N SER A 58 -12.43 -0.92 0.41
CA SER A 58 -13.27 -0.72 -0.78
C SER A 58 -14.70 -1.19 -0.47
N GLU A 59 -15.61 -1.01 -1.41
CA GLU A 59 -16.96 -1.60 -1.32
C GLU A 59 -16.91 -3.13 -1.27
N GLU A 60 -15.91 -3.73 -1.92
CA GLU A 60 -15.82 -5.18 -2.11
C GLU A 60 -15.05 -5.87 -0.99
N ARG A 61 -14.00 -5.24 -0.44
CA ARG A 61 -13.14 -5.87 0.58
C ARG A 61 -12.36 -4.89 1.45
N LEU A 62 -11.87 -5.41 2.57
CA LEU A 62 -10.74 -4.85 3.31
C LEU A 62 -9.47 -5.59 2.89
N GLY A 63 -8.48 -4.88 2.35
CA GLY A 63 -7.18 -5.42 1.99
C GLY A 63 -6.11 -5.05 3.03
N VAL A 64 -5.21 -5.99 3.30
CA VAL A 64 -4.00 -5.78 4.11
C VAL A 64 -2.79 -6.15 3.25
N TYR A 65 -1.80 -5.27 3.19
CA TYR A 65 -0.64 -5.40 2.31
C TYR A 65 0.65 -5.28 3.10
N ALA A 66 1.63 -6.11 2.75
CA ALA A 66 3.00 -6.05 3.27
C ALA A 66 3.98 -6.19 2.11
N GLN A 67 4.93 -5.27 1.98
CA GLN A 67 5.78 -5.19 0.79
C GLN A 67 7.22 -4.76 1.12
N ALA A 68 8.14 -5.16 0.25
CA ALA A 68 9.44 -4.51 0.10
C ALA A 68 9.29 -3.40 -0.96
N GLY A 69 9.34 -2.15 -0.53
CA GLY A 69 9.00 -0.97 -1.33
C GLY A 69 7.53 -0.57 -1.21
N PHE A 70 7.02 0.09 -2.25
CA PHE A 70 5.62 0.49 -2.40
C PHE A 70 5.01 -0.18 -3.66
N ALA A 71 3.70 -0.33 -3.68
CA ALA A 71 2.97 -1.12 -4.68
C ALA A 71 2.68 -0.38 -6.00
N PHE A 72 3.01 0.91 -6.08
CA PHE A 72 2.61 1.86 -7.13
C PHE A 72 3.80 2.34 -7.94
#